data_AF-A0A2S9FT83-F1
#
_entry.id   AF-A0A2S9FT83-F1
#
_cell.length_a   1.000
_cell.length_b   1.000
_cell.length_c   1.000
_cell.angle_alpha   90.00
_cell.angle_beta   90.00
_cell.angle_gamma   90.00
#
_symmetry.space_group_name_H-M   'P 1'
#
loop_
_entity.id
_entity.type
_entity.pdbx_description
1 polymer ?
#
loop_
_entity_poly.entity_id
_entity_poly.type
_entity_poly.pdbx_seq_one_letter_code
_entity_poly.pdbx_strand_id
1 'polypeptide(L)' 'MSDRRSVRRALVFAGGEDPTDAGLIGPGAASAQAAESCSDVEVVFARGTAEPAGLGRVGQAFV' A
#
# COMPACT_ATOMS: atom_id res chain seq x y z
N MET A 1 12.62 -15.05 -21.39
CA MET A 1 11.63 -14.64 -22.42
C MET A 1 10.35 -15.46 -22.30
N SER A 2 9.67 -15.46 -21.15
CA SER A 2 8.36 -16.15 -21.05
C SER A 2 7.46 -15.74 -19.86
N ASP A 3 7.56 -14.51 -19.32
CA ASP A 3 6.57 -14.07 -18.31
C ASP A 3 6.24 -12.56 -18.37
N ARG A 4 5.97 -12.06 -19.59
CA ARG A 4 5.27 -10.77 -19.80
C ARG A 4 3.82 -10.96 -20.29
N ARG A 5 3.39 -12.22 -20.45
CA ARG A 5 2.04 -12.60 -20.88
C ARG A 5 1.08 -12.86 -19.71
N SER A 6 1.58 -13.12 -18.49
CA SER A 6 0.73 -13.39 -17.32
C SER A 6 0.05 -12.13 -16.73
N VAL A 7 0.55 -10.93 -17.06
CA VAL A 7 -0.03 -9.65 -16.59
C VAL A 7 -1.11 -9.12 -17.53
N ARG A 8 -1.51 -9.89 -18.55
CA ARG A 8 -2.55 -9.48 -19.49
C ARG A 8 -3.88 -10.15 -19.14
N ARG A 9 -4.75 -9.34 -18.52
CA ARG A 9 -6.13 -9.13 -18.97
C ARG A 9 -7.17 -10.16 -18.49
N ALA A 10 -7.79 -9.88 -17.34
CA ALA A 10 -9.17 -10.25 -17.02
C ALA A 10 -9.56 -9.62 -15.67
N LEU A 11 -10.71 -9.01 -15.45
CA LEU A 11 -11.77 -8.53 -16.32
C LEU A 11 -12.62 -7.63 -15.40
N VAL A 12 -12.98 -6.46 -15.90
CA VAL A 12 -13.94 -5.55 -15.28
C VAL A 12 -15.27 -6.26 -15.07
N PHE A 13 -15.72 -6.43 -13.83
CA PHE A 13 -17.14 -6.67 -13.56
C PHE A 13 -17.82 -5.32 -13.37
N ALA A 14 -18.27 -4.78 -14.50
CA ALA A 14 -19.29 -3.74 -14.52
C ALA A 14 -20.63 -4.43 -14.24
N GLY A 15 -21.08 -4.38 -12.98
CA GLY A 15 -22.49 -4.52 -12.64
C GLY A 15 -23.01 -3.10 -12.42
N GLY A 16 -23.92 -2.64 -13.27
CA GLY A 16 -24.46 -1.30 -13.19
C GLY A 16 -25.92 -1.30 -13.56
N GLU A 17 -26.73 -0.73 -12.68
CA GLU A 17 -28.01 -0.13 -13.05
C GLU A 17 -28.34 1.04 -12.11
N ASP A 18 -27.68 2.19 -12.32
CA ASP A 18 -28.17 3.50 -11.88
C ASP A 18 -27.75 4.58 -12.90
N PRO A 19 -28.68 5.13 -13.71
CA PRO A 19 -28.35 6.05 -14.80
C PRO A 19 -28.40 7.50 -14.32
N THR A 20 -27.44 7.99 -13.54
CA THR A 20 -27.17 9.45 -13.37
C THR A 20 -25.93 9.73 -12.51
N ASP A 21 -24.74 9.57 -13.09
CA ASP A 21 -23.57 10.46 -12.89
C ASP A 21 -22.50 10.08 -13.93
N ALA A 22 -22.48 10.78 -15.05
CA ALA A 22 -21.52 10.55 -16.13
C ALA A 22 -20.30 11.44 -15.93
N GLY A 23 -19.35 11.03 -15.07
CA GLY A 23 -18.16 11.83 -14.81
C GLY A 23 -16.98 11.06 -14.23
N LEU A 24 -16.03 10.69 -15.09
CA LEU A 24 -14.61 10.46 -14.75
C LEU A 24 -14.18 9.17 -14.03
N ILE A 25 -14.91 8.07 -14.14
CA ILE A 25 -14.33 6.74 -13.85
C ILE A 25 -13.80 6.11 -15.15
N GLY A 26 -12.78 6.76 -15.74
CA GLY A 26 -11.84 6.05 -16.61
C GLY A 26 -10.94 5.17 -15.75
N PRO A 27 -10.25 4.14 -16.29
CA PRO A 27 -9.20 3.46 -15.54
C PRO A 27 -8.16 4.52 -15.19
N GLY A 28 -8.22 5.04 -13.96
CA GLY A 28 -7.20 5.93 -13.43
C GLY A 28 -5.87 5.23 -13.69
N ALA A 29 -4.94 5.94 -14.33
CA ALA A 29 -3.62 5.39 -14.59
C ALA A 29 -3.05 4.99 -13.23
N ALA A 30 -3.12 3.70 -12.92
CA ALA A 30 -2.51 3.17 -11.71
C ALA A 30 -1.02 3.35 -11.90
N SER A 31 -0.49 4.42 -11.31
CA SER A 31 0.94 4.58 -11.14
C SER A 31 1.34 3.54 -10.10
N ALA A 32 1.79 2.38 -10.57
CA ALA A 32 2.57 1.49 -9.75
C ALA A 32 3.90 2.20 -9.50
N GLN A 33 3.97 3.00 -8.44
CA GLN A 33 5.25 3.45 -7.91
C GLN A 33 6.04 2.19 -7.58
N ALA A 34 7.26 2.07 -8.10
CA ALA A 34 8.14 1.01 -7.66
C ALA A 34 8.27 1.16 -6.13
N ALA A 35 7.87 0.13 -5.39
CA ALA A 35 8.08 0.12 -3.96
C ALA A 35 9.59 0.25 -3.71
N GLU A 36 9.96 1.08 -2.74
CA GLU A 36 11.31 1.03 -2.19
C GLU A 36 11.61 -0.41 -1.77
N SER A 37 12.90 -0.80 -1.78
CA SER A 37 13.30 -2.14 -1.37
C SER A 37 12.65 -2.49 -0.03
N CYS A 38 11.84 -3.56 0.00
CA CYS A 38 11.16 -3.98 1.21
C CYS A 38 12.18 -4.34 2.29
N SER A 39 11.96 -3.87 3.51
CA SER A 39 12.75 -4.32 4.65
C SER A 39 12.54 -5.83 4.87
N ASP A 40 13.59 -6.55 5.24
CA ASP A 40 13.47 -7.94 5.69
C ASP A 40 12.62 -8.05 6.97
N VAL A 41 12.70 -7.04 7.85
CA VAL A 41 11.96 -6.95 9.12
C VAL A 41 11.60 -5.50 9.44
N GLU A 42 10.36 -5.26 9.86
CA GLU A 42 9.92 -3.97 10.40
C GLU A 42 9.31 -4.16 11.79
N VAL A 43 9.64 -3.24 12.70
CA VAL A 43 9.21 -3.28 14.10
C VAL A 43 8.75 -1.88 14.52
N VAL A 44 7.60 -1.84 15.20
CA VAL A 44 7.00 -0.61 15.71
C VAL A 44 6.99 -0.66 17.23
N PHE A 45 7.56 0.37 17.87
CA PHE A 45 7.61 0.47 19.32
C PHE A 45 6.60 1.47 19.86
N ALA A 46 5.80 1.02 20.82
CA ALA A 46 5.03 1.88 21.70
C ALA A 46 5.86 2.18 22.96
N ARG A 47 6.23 3.45 23.15
CA ARG A 47 6.95 3.90 24.35
C ARG A 47 6.13 3.71 25.63
N GLY A 48 6.82 3.67 26.77
CA GLY A 48 6.16 3.59 28.08
C GLY A 48 5.42 4.87 28.49
N THR A 49 4.58 4.75 29.52
CA THR A 49 3.87 5.88 30.11
C THR A 49 4.85 6.94 30.63
N ALA A 50 4.54 8.22 30.38
CA ALA A 50 5.36 9.37 30.79
C ALA A 50 6.80 9.41 30.23
N GLU A 51 7.13 8.58 29.23
CA GLU A 51 8.39 8.75 28.51
C GLU A 51 8.34 9.94 27.53
N PRO A 52 9.48 10.62 27.32
CA PRO A 52 9.64 11.62 26.27
C PRO A 52 9.25 11.06 24.89
N ALA A 53 8.99 11.95 23.93
CA ALA A 53 8.70 11.54 22.55
C ALA A 53 9.88 10.75 21.95
N GLY A 54 9.57 9.66 21.24
CA GLY A 54 10.55 8.75 20.65
C GLY A 54 10.29 7.29 21.03
N LEU A 55 11.33 6.45 20.88
CA LEU A 55 11.26 5.00 21.08
C LEU A 55 11.23 4.56 22.56
N GLY A 56 11.54 5.47 23.49
CA GLY A 56 11.66 5.17 24.92
C GLY A 56 12.90 4.34 25.25
N ARG A 57 13.19 4.15 26.54
CA ARG A 57 14.41 3.49 27.05
C ARG A 57 14.60 2.09 26.46
N VAL A 58 13.51 1.32 26.34
CA VAL A 58 13.56 -0.05 25.82
C VAL A 58 13.73 -0.05 24.30
N GLY A 59 12.99 0.78 23.57
CA GLY A 59 13.11 0.86 22.12
C GLY A 59 14.49 1.34 21.68
N GLN A 60 15.10 2.29 22.40
CA GLN A 60 16.48 2.75 22.14
C GLN A 60 17.55 1.70 22.44
N ALA A 61 17.28 0.74 23.32
CA ALA A 61 18.22 -0.34 23.62
C ALA A 61 18.08 -1.54 22.68
N PHE A 62 16.99 -1.60 21.92
CA PHE A 62 16.68 -2.70 21.01
C PHE A 62 17.29 -2.52 19.61
N VAL A 63 17.48 -1.27 19.18
CA VAL A 63 17.96 -0.91 17.83
C VAL A 63 19.43 -0.50 17.80
#